data_AF-A0A2N2XCP2-F1
#
_entry.id   AF-A0A2N2XCP2-F1
#
_cell.length_a   1.000
_cell.length_b   1.000
_cell.length_c   1.000
_cell.angle_alpha   90.00
_cell.angle_beta   90.00
_cell.angle_gamma   90.00
#
_symmetry.space_group_name_H-M   'P 1'
#
loop_
_entity.id
_entity.type
_entity.pdbx_description
1 polymer ?
#
loop_
_entity_poly.entity_id
_entity_poly.type
_entity_poly.pdbx_seq_one_letter_code
_entity_poly.pdbx_strand_id
1 'polypeptide(L)'
;MKKLIYKSTDRGQANYGWLNANYSFSFANYYHPEKVNFGALRVLNDDVIQGGMGFGTHPHDNMEIITIPLKGALKHKDSMGNKWIAIETGEVQVMSAGSGLQHSEMNNSPIEEINLFQIWIFPNKNEVEPRYDQQKFDPSERKNKLQILVSSLDEKLEGSLKIHQDALISRIDLDENSEFSYPLKSENHGLYVMVVEGEITIDSEILGKRDAIGISETKSIAIKANSNSELLFIEVPMQF
;
A
#
# COMPACT_ATOMS: atom_id res chain seq x y z
N MET A 1 -11.76 -18.19 -10.22
CA MET A 1 -10.90 -16.99 -10.19
C MET A 1 -11.66 -15.79 -10.72
N LYS A 2 -11.93 -14.84 -9.83
CA LYS A 2 -12.62 -13.59 -10.12
C LYS A 2 -11.58 -12.47 -10.27
N LYS A 3 -11.76 -11.59 -11.26
CA LYS A 3 -10.85 -10.47 -11.59
C LYS A 3 -11.61 -9.14 -11.55
N LEU A 4 -10.97 -8.10 -11.00
CA LEU A 4 -11.42 -6.71 -11.04
C LEU A 4 -10.26 -5.84 -11.52
N ILE A 5 -10.45 -5.09 -12.61
CA ILE A 5 -9.40 -4.27 -13.23
C ILE A 5 -9.54 -2.83 -12.77
N TYR A 6 -8.41 -2.24 -12.36
CA TYR A 6 -8.31 -0.86 -11.92
C TYR A 6 -7.28 -0.14 -12.81
N LYS A 7 -7.73 0.42 -13.93
CA LYS A 7 -6.84 1.19 -14.80
C LYS A 7 -6.42 2.49 -14.12
N SER A 8 -5.16 2.88 -14.30
CA SER A 8 -4.57 4.10 -13.74
C SER A 8 -5.37 5.36 -14.12
N THR A 9 -5.95 5.37 -15.32
CA THR A 9 -6.81 6.44 -15.88
C THR A 9 -8.18 6.54 -15.21
N ASP A 10 -8.62 5.49 -14.52
CA ASP A 10 -9.96 5.41 -13.93
C ASP A 10 -9.95 5.69 -12.41
N ARG A 11 -8.79 6.10 -11.88
CA ARG A 11 -8.62 6.48 -10.47
C ARG A 11 -9.29 7.83 -10.21
N GLY A 12 -9.80 8.00 -8.99
CA GLY A 12 -10.18 9.33 -8.51
C GLY A 12 -8.96 10.24 -8.49
N GLN A 13 -9.12 11.52 -8.81
CA GLN A 13 -8.03 12.48 -8.81
C GLN A 13 -8.39 13.72 -8.01
N ALA A 14 -7.42 14.24 -7.27
CA ALA A 14 -7.52 15.55 -6.66
C ALA A 14 -6.18 16.27 -6.75
N ASN A 15 -6.20 17.55 -7.12
CA ASN A 15 -5.04 18.41 -7.15
C ASN A 15 -5.33 19.68 -6.34
N TYR A 16 -4.61 19.84 -5.23
CA TYR A 16 -4.73 20.98 -4.31
C TYR A 16 -3.55 21.96 -4.45
N GLY A 17 -2.81 21.90 -5.55
CA GLY A 17 -1.57 22.64 -5.80
C GLY A 17 -0.37 22.02 -5.08
N TRP A 18 -0.46 21.80 -3.77
CA TRP A 18 0.61 21.18 -2.97
C TRP A 18 0.54 19.64 -2.93
N LEU A 19 -0.63 19.07 -3.19
CA LEU A 19 -0.91 17.63 -3.22
C LEU A 19 -1.53 17.28 -4.56
N ASN A 20 -0.94 16.30 -5.25
CA ASN A 20 -1.57 15.60 -6.36
C ASN A 20 -1.83 14.15 -5.92
N ALA A 21 -3.10 13.79 -5.76
CA ALA A 21 -3.53 12.52 -5.20
C ALA A 21 -4.31 11.70 -6.23
N ASN A 22 -3.97 10.43 -6.36
CA ASN A 22 -4.71 9.47 -7.19
C ASN A 22 -5.28 8.35 -6.31
N TYR A 23 -6.61 8.27 -6.24
CA TYR A 23 -7.36 7.38 -5.37
C TYR A 23 -7.78 6.11 -6.11
N SER A 24 -7.30 4.95 -5.65
CA SER A 24 -7.76 3.65 -6.20
C SER A 24 -9.20 3.32 -5.78
N PHE A 25 -9.62 3.84 -4.62
CA PHE A 25 -10.95 3.64 -4.03
C PHE A 25 -11.59 4.98 -3.65
N SER A 26 -12.88 4.95 -3.31
CA SER A 26 -13.67 6.11 -2.88
C SER A 26 -13.05 6.73 -1.63
N PHE A 27 -12.63 7.99 -1.72
CA PHE A 27 -11.89 8.68 -0.68
C PHE A 27 -12.13 10.19 -0.74
N ALA A 28 -12.21 10.83 0.43
CA ALA A 28 -12.55 12.24 0.57
C ALA A 28 -13.82 12.59 -0.25
N ASN A 29 -13.72 13.54 -1.18
CA ASN A 29 -14.84 13.98 -2.03
C ASN A 29 -15.03 13.12 -3.29
N TYR A 30 -14.15 12.17 -3.57
CA TYR A 30 -14.29 11.23 -4.68
C TYR A 30 -15.09 10.01 -4.24
N TYR A 31 -16.19 9.74 -4.93
CA TYR A 31 -17.05 8.59 -4.66
C TYR A 31 -17.34 7.81 -5.94
N HIS A 32 -17.10 6.50 -5.88
CA HIS A 32 -17.47 5.56 -6.92
C HIS A 32 -18.03 4.30 -6.23
N PRO A 33 -19.33 3.98 -6.40
CA PRO A 33 -20.02 2.96 -5.59
C PRO A 33 -19.42 1.56 -5.73
N GLU A 34 -18.83 1.24 -6.89
CA GLU A 34 -18.17 -0.05 -7.13
C GLU A 34 -16.69 -0.11 -6.69
N LYS A 35 -16.12 1.02 -6.26
CA LYS A 35 -14.71 1.13 -5.82
C LYS A 35 -14.66 1.66 -4.40
N VAL A 36 -15.42 1.09 -3.47
CA VAL A 36 -15.38 1.53 -2.05
C VAL A 36 -14.18 0.92 -1.32
N ASN A 37 -13.88 -0.34 -1.60
CA ASN A 37 -12.78 -1.12 -1.03
C ASN A 37 -12.57 -2.41 -1.86
N PHE A 38 -11.49 -3.13 -1.61
CA PHE A 38 -11.25 -4.49 -2.10
C PHE A 38 -10.93 -5.40 -0.91
N GLY A 39 -11.87 -6.27 -0.50
CA GLY A 39 -11.72 -6.96 0.79
C GLY A 39 -11.45 -5.96 1.92
N ALA A 40 -10.54 -6.28 2.83
CA ALA A 40 -10.16 -5.36 3.92
C ALA A 40 -9.35 -4.13 3.47
N LEU A 41 -8.88 -4.05 2.21
CA LEU A 41 -8.16 -2.89 1.68
C LEU A 41 -9.13 -1.74 1.40
N ARG A 42 -9.07 -0.69 2.23
CA ARG A 42 -9.99 0.45 2.19
C ARG A 42 -9.47 1.63 1.39
N VAL A 43 -8.18 1.94 1.49
CA VAL A 43 -7.55 3.07 0.81
C VAL A 43 -6.24 2.63 0.18
N LEU A 44 -5.99 3.09 -1.04
CA LEU A 44 -4.69 3.03 -1.71
C LEU A 44 -4.56 4.31 -2.54
N ASN A 45 -3.88 5.30 -1.97
CA ASN A 45 -3.62 6.58 -2.61
C ASN A 45 -2.17 6.61 -3.11
N ASP A 46 -1.98 7.14 -4.32
CA ASP A 46 -0.69 7.43 -4.93
C ASP A 46 -0.52 8.96 -4.94
N ASP A 47 0.16 9.44 -3.90
CA ASP A 47 0.21 10.85 -3.55
C ASP A 47 1.58 11.43 -3.93
N VAL A 48 1.56 12.64 -4.51
CA VAL A 48 2.73 13.48 -4.72
C VAL A 48 2.57 14.76 -3.92
N ILE A 49 3.49 15.02 -3.00
CA ILE A 49 3.44 16.16 -2.06
C ILE A 49 4.63 17.07 -2.33
N GLN A 50 4.37 18.36 -2.54
CA GLN A 50 5.39 19.38 -2.79
C GLN A 50 6.29 19.63 -1.57
N GLY A 51 7.48 20.18 -1.80
CA GLY A 51 8.45 20.52 -0.76
C GLY A 51 7.86 21.42 0.34
N GLY A 52 8.16 21.09 1.60
CA GLY A 52 7.72 21.83 2.78
C GLY A 52 6.23 21.71 3.12
N MET A 53 5.45 20.99 2.32
CA MET A 53 4.01 20.83 2.47
C MET A 53 3.66 19.46 3.07
N GLY A 54 2.39 19.29 3.44
CA GLY A 54 1.90 18.03 4.01
C GLY A 54 0.54 18.17 4.69
N PHE A 55 0.16 17.11 5.36
CA PHE A 55 -1.08 16.99 6.12
C PHE A 55 -0.84 17.48 7.55
N GLY A 56 -1.59 18.51 7.95
CA GLY A 56 -1.64 18.98 9.33
C GLY A 56 -2.23 17.94 10.28
N THR A 57 -2.37 18.31 11.55
CA THR A 57 -2.86 17.38 12.58
C THR A 57 -4.30 16.97 12.31
N HIS A 58 -4.53 15.66 12.16
CA HIS A 58 -5.85 15.08 11.94
C HIS A 58 -6.00 13.74 12.68
N PRO A 59 -7.23 13.36 13.05
CA PRO A 59 -7.49 12.12 13.77
C PRO A 59 -7.64 10.91 12.85
N HIS A 60 -7.32 9.74 13.38
CA HIS A 60 -7.73 8.43 12.87
C HIS A 60 -8.22 7.56 14.02
N ASP A 61 -9.08 6.60 13.69
CA ASP A 61 -9.62 5.62 14.63
C ASP A 61 -9.81 4.28 13.91
N ASN A 62 -9.54 3.17 14.61
CA ASN A 62 -9.79 1.81 14.15
C ASN A 62 -9.36 1.53 12.68
N MET A 63 -8.12 1.88 12.34
CA MET A 63 -7.54 1.73 11.00
C MET A 63 -6.06 1.34 11.07
N GLU A 64 -5.62 0.39 10.25
CA GLU A 64 -4.20 0.14 10.01
C GLU A 64 -3.73 1.02 8.84
N ILE A 65 -2.76 1.89 9.10
CA ILE A 65 -2.26 2.90 8.17
C ILE A 65 -0.82 2.57 7.82
N ILE A 66 -0.54 2.36 6.53
CA ILE A 66 0.77 1.96 6.02
C ILE A 66 1.24 2.99 4.99
N THR A 67 2.46 3.50 5.20
CA THR A 67 3.11 4.47 4.30
C THR A 67 4.32 3.84 3.62
N ILE A 68 4.37 3.93 2.28
CA ILE A 68 5.49 3.44 1.47
C ILE A 68 5.99 4.57 0.56
N PRO A 69 7.08 5.28 0.89
CA PRO A 69 7.70 6.23 -0.01
C PRO A 69 8.32 5.53 -1.23
N LEU A 70 7.98 6.04 -2.42
CA LEU A 70 8.54 5.60 -3.71
C LEU A 70 9.68 6.51 -4.17
N LYS A 71 9.65 7.78 -3.76
CA LYS A 71 10.68 8.79 -4.01
C LYS A 71 10.63 9.81 -2.88
N GLY A 72 11.81 10.25 -2.40
CA GLY A 72 11.92 11.27 -1.35
C GLY A 72 11.75 10.69 0.05
N ALA A 73 11.34 11.54 0.99
CA ALA A 73 11.12 11.15 2.39
C ALA A 73 9.98 11.96 3.03
N LEU A 74 9.16 11.28 3.82
CA LEU A 74 8.11 11.88 4.65
C LEU A 74 8.66 12.07 6.05
N LYS A 75 8.05 12.92 6.87
CA LYS A 75 8.26 12.94 8.31
C LYS A 75 6.93 12.91 9.04
N HIS A 76 6.88 12.09 10.07
CA HIS A 76 5.67 11.77 10.83
C HIS A 76 5.74 12.27 12.26
N LYS A 77 4.62 12.79 12.77
CA LYS A 77 4.45 13.20 14.17
C LYS A 77 3.08 12.76 14.66
N ASP A 78 2.99 12.19 15.85
CA ASP A 78 1.72 11.74 16.44
C ASP A 78 1.53 12.11 17.91
N SER A 79 0.35 11.77 18.44
CA SER A 79 -0.03 11.92 19.84
C SER A 79 0.57 10.87 20.78
N MET A 80 1.25 9.84 20.27
CA MET A 80 1.96 8.83 21.09
C MET A 80 3.34 9.31 21.54
N GLY A 81 3.80 10.44 20.99
CA GLY A 81 5.07 11.08 21.36
C GLY A 81 6.14 11.01 20.27
N ASN A 82 5.86 10.37 19.13
CA ASN A 82 6.75 10.40 17.97
C ASN A 82 6.80 11.80 17.39
N LYS A 83 8.00 12.33 17.15
CA LYS A 83 8.20 13.72 16.73
C LYS A 83 9.07 13.79 15.49
N TRP A 84 8.41 14.01 14.34
CA TRP A 84 9.05 14.22 13.04
C TRP A 84 10.04 13.12 12.67
N ILE A 85 9.64 11.86 12.89
CA ILE A 85 10.40 10.68 12.48
C ILE A 85 10.39 10.62 10.95
N ALA A 86 11.56 10.61 10.32
CA ALA A 86 11.66 10.51 8.88
C ALA A 86 11.32 9.09 8.42
N ILE A 87 10.62 8.98 7.29
CA ILE A 87 10.29 7.74 6.60
C ILE A 87 10.86 7.88 5.19
N GLU A 88 12.00 7.24 4.94
CA GLU A 88 12.76 7.38 3.71
C GLU A 88 12.33 6.38 2.64
N THR A 89 12.71 6.63 1.38
CA THR A 89 12.57 5.63 0.31
C THR A 89 13.34 4.36 0.68
N GLY A 90 12.67 3.20 0.60
CA GLY A 90 13.19 1.93 1.08
C GLY A 90 12.78 1.60 2.52
N GLU A 91 12.08 2.49 3.20
CA GLU A 91 11.43 2.19 4.47
C GLU A 91 9.93 2.03 4.28
N VAL A 92 9.32 1.32 5.22
CA VAL A 92 7.88 1.22 5.37
C VAL A 92 7.55 1.60 6.80
N GLN A 93 6.47 2.34 6.95
CA GLN A 93 5.93 2.69 8.25
C GLN A 93 4.53 2.09 8.37
N VAL A 94 4.23 1.52 9.54
CA VAL A 94 2.88 1.06 9.92
C VAL A 94 2.43 1.78 11.18
N MET A 95 1.15 2.07 11.26
CA MET A 95 0.52 2.67 12.43
C MET A 95 -0.87 2.09 12.59
N SER A 96 -1.14 1.51 13.76
CA SER A 96 -2.49 1.07 14.13
C SER A 96 -3.15 2.21 14.90
N ALA A 97 -4.26 2.73 14.39
CA ALA A 97 -4.97 3.83 15.03
C ALA A 97 -5.63 3.42 16.35
N GLY A 98 -6.06 2.15 16.46
CA GLY A 98 -6.59 1.60 17.70
C GLY A 98 -7.77 2.40 18.25
N SER A 99 -7.77 2.65 19.56
CA SER A 99 -8.74 3.52 20.27
C SER A 99 -8.69 5.01 19.90
N GLY A 100 -7.94 5.37 18.86
CA GLY A 100 -7.80 6.72 18.34
C GLY A 100 -6.42 7.33 18.52
N LEU A 101 -5.96 8.03 17.48
CA LEU A 101 -4.75 8.86 17.52
C LEU A 101 -4.90 10.11 16.66
N GLN A 102 -4.05 11.10 16.90
CA GLN A 102 -3.89 12.24 16.00
C GLN A 102 -2.47 12.27 15.46
N HIS A 103 -2.32 12.59 14.17
CA HIS A 103 -1.00 12.65 13.55
C HIS A 103 -0.90 13.73 12.47
N SER A 104 0.34 14.05 12.09
CA SER A 104 0.71 14.97 11.01
C SER A 104 1.81 14.35 10.18
N GLU A 105 1.73 14.54 8.87
CA GLU A 105 2.64 13.97 7.89
C GLU A 105 3.11 15.09 6.97
N MET A 106 4.41 15.38 6.98
CA MET A 106 4.96 16.46 6.17
C MET A 106 6.05 15.92 5.26
N ASN A 107 6.21 16.51 4.08
CA ASN A 107 7.40 16.27 3.27
C ASN A 107 8.66 16.67 4.08
N ASN A 108 9.65 15.77 4.13
CA ASN A 108 10.87 16.00 4.89
C ASN A 108 11.84 16.96 4.17
N SER A 109 11.65 17.18 2.86
CA SER A 109 12.40 18.17 2.07
C SER A 109 11.64 19.50 1.98
N PRO A 110 12.32 20.65 2.06
CA PRO A 110 11.69 21.96 1.84
C PRO A 110 11.48 22.31 0.37
N ILE A 111 12.09 21.58 -0.56
CA ILE A 111 12.12 21.94 -2.00
C ILE A 111 11.67 20.77 -2.87
N GLU A 112 12.25 19.58 -2.65
CA GLU A 112 11.96 18.39 -3.46
C GLU A 112 10.58 17.81 -3.11
N GLU A 113 9.89 17.29 -4.12
CA GLU A 113 8.65 16.53 -3.93
C GLU A 113 8.91 15.13 -3.36
N ILE A 114 7.90 14.56 -2.71
CA ILE A 114 7.83 13.15 -2.34
C ILE A 114 6.71 12.46 -3.14
N ASN A 115 6.91 11.22 -3.57
CA ASN A 115 5.84 10.33 -4.03
C ASN A 115 5.76 9.12 -3.12
N LEU A 116 4.54 8.76 -2.68
CA LEU A 116 4.31 7.67 -1.74
C LEU A 116 2.98 6.97 -2.03
N PHE A 117 2.89 5.71 -1.57
CA PHE A 117 1.61 5.07 -1.36
C PHE A 117 1.14 5.23 0.08
N GLN A 118 -0.11 5.64 0.25
CA GLN A 118 -0.83 5.70 1.51
C GLN A 118 -1.91 4.61 1.50
N ILE A 119 -1.76 3.60 2.34
CA ILE A 119 -2.54 2.36 2.30
C ILE A 119 -3.28 2.21 3.62
N TRP A 120 -4.60 2.04 3.56
CA TRP A 120 -5.41 1.78 4.75
C TRP A 120 -6.08 0.42 4.67
N ILE A 121 -5.95 -0.36 5.73
CA ILE A 121 -6.56 -1.67 5.87
C ILE A 121 -7.44 -1.66 7.12
N PHE A 122 -8.67 -2.12 6.98
CA PHE A 122 -9.54 -2.32 8.14
C PHE A 122 -8.93 -3.36 9.08
N PRO A 123 -8.81 -3.07 10.38
CA PRO A 123 -8.35 -4.07 11.33
C PRO A 123 -9.44 -5.13 11.57
N ASN A 124 -9.03 -6.34 11.95
CA ASN A 124 -9.93 -7.39 12.44
C ASN A 124 -10.23 -7.26 13.94
N LYS A 125 -9.60 -6.27 14.61
CA LYS A 125 -9.79 -5.96 16.02
C LYS A 125 -9.81 -4.46 16.24
N ASN A 126 -10.93 -3.98 16.76
CA ASN A 126 -11.12 -2.58 17.14
C ASN A 126 -10.65 -2.31 18.58
N GLU A 127 -10.48 -1.03 18.92
CA GLU A 127 -10.12 -0.54 20.25
C GLU A 127 -8.81 -1.15 20.79
N VAL A 128 -7.89 -1.49 19.88
CA VAL A 128 -6.53 -1.90 20.26
C VAL A 128 -5.72 -0.70 20.75
N GLU A 129 -4.63 -0.96 21.46
CA GLU A 129 -3.70 0.10 21.84
C GLU A 129 -3.06 0.70 20.58
N PRO A 130 -3.09 2.04 20.40
CA PRO A 130 -2.40 2.68 19.29
C PRO A 130 -0.92 2.32 19.27
N ARG A 131 -0.37 2.07 18.08
CA ARG A 131 1.04 1.71 17.93
C ARG A 131 1.62 2.22 16.63
N TYR A 132 2.94 2.35 16.63
CA TYR A 132 3.76 2.78 15.51
C TYR A 132 4.93 1.80 15.36
N ASP A 133 5.25 1.43 14.12
CA ASP A 133 6.47 0.70 13.81
C ASP A 133 6.99 1.10 12.42
N GLN A 134 8.29 0.96 12.21
CA GLN A 134 8.97 1.35 10.99
C GLN A 134 10.20 0.48 10.77
N GLN A 135 10.38 0.04 9.53
CA GLN A 135 11.51 -0.81 9.17
C GLN A 135 12.02 -0.48 7.78
N LYS A 136 13.33 -0.62 7.59
CA LYS A 136 14.00 -0.55 6.30
C LYS A 136 13.97 -1.91 5.59
N PHE A 137 13.66 -1.88 4.29
CA PHE A 137 13.61 -3.02 3.40
C PHE A 137 14.54 -2.78 2.21
N ASP A 138 15.60 -3.58 2.10
CA ASP A 138 16.60 -3.40 1.04
C ASP A 138 16.02 -3.77 -0.33
N PRO A 139 15.98 -2.86 -1.32
CA PRO A 139 15.49 -3.15 -2.67
C PRO A 139 16.24 -4.29 -3.37
N SER A 140 17.51 -4.53 -3.03
CA SER A 140 18.27 -5.64 -3.62
C SER A 140 17.72 -7.01 -3.24
N GLU A 141 17.00 -7.11 -2.12
CA GLU A 141 16.39 -8.36 -1.64
C GLU A 141 15.06 -8.70 -2.31
N ARG A 142 14.48 -7.79 -3.11
CA ARG A 142 13.21 -8.02 -3.82
C ARG A 142 13.38 -8.26 -5.32
N LYS A 143 14.61 -8.34 -5.84
CA LYS A 143 14.86 -8.69 -7.24
C LYS A 143 14.49 -10.15 -7.51
N ASN A 144 13.48 -10.38 -8.35
CA ASN A 144 12.87 -11.68 -8.66
C ASN A 144 12.52 -12.55 -7.43
N LYS A 145 12.37 -11.91 -6.27
CA LYS A 145 12.12 -12.55 -4.99
C LYS A 145 11.07 -11.74 -4.23
N LEU A 146 10.06 -12.41 -3.71
CA LEU A 146 9.01 -11.75 -2.93
C LEU A 146 9.59 -11.26 -1.59
N GLN A 147 9.59 -9.95 -1.37
CA GLN A 147 9.94 -9.32 -0.10
C GLN A 147 8.66 -8.97 0.64
N ILE A 148 8.45 -9.58 1.80
CA ILE A 148 7.29 -9.32 2.64
C ILE A 148 7.57 -8.11 3.52
N LEU A 149 6.73 -7.09 3.40
CA LEU A 149 6.86 -5.82 4.11
C LEU A 149 6.03 -5.81 5.38
N VAL A 150 4.77 -6.26 5.27
CA VAL A 150 3.79 -6.23 6.36
C VAL A 150 3.08 -7.58 6.43
N SER A 151 2.87 -8.11 7.63
CA SER A 151 2.10 -9.34 7.89
C SER A 151 1.18 -9.19 9.10
N SER A 152 0.30 -10.17 9.31
CA SER A 152 -0.55 -10.24 10.50
C SER A 152 0.26 -10.35 11.79
N LEU A 153 -0.23 -9.71 12.86
CA LEU A 153 0.26 -9.90 14.23
C LEU A 153 0.18 -11.36 14.69
N ASP A 154 -0.78 -12.14 14.19
CA ASP A 154 -0.95 -13.54 14.56
C ASP A 154 0.04 -14.47 13.83
N GLU A 155 0.73 -13.96 12.80
CA GLU A 155 1.74 -14.71 12.07
C GLU A 155 3.13 -14.64 12.71
N LYS A 156 3.79 -15.79 12.81
CA LYS A 156 5.18 -15.92 13.26
C LYS A 156 6.20 -15.67 12.13
N LEU A 157 5.92 -14.71 11.27
CA LEU A 157 6.84 -14.31 10.21
C LEU A 157 7.78 -13.22 10.73
N GLU A 158 9.07 -13.52 10.80
CA GLU A 158 10.11 -12.56 11.19
C GLU A 158 10.44 -11.59 10.05
N GLY A 159 11.00 -10.42 10.40
CA GLY A 159 11.51 -9.45 9.42
C GLY A 159 10.45 -8.65 8.66
N SER A 160 9.17 -8.73 9.07
CA SER A 160 8.08 -7.91 8.53
C SER A 160 7.42 -7.10 9.63
N LEU A 161 6.93 -5.91 9.27
CA LEU A 161 6.09 -5.10 10.13
C LEU A 161 4.77 -5.81 10.37
N LYS A 162 4.13 -5.52 11.50
CA LYS A 162 2.92 -6.23 11.92
C LYS A 162 1.70 -5.34 11.85
N ILE A 163 0.53 -5.90 11.52
CA ILE A 163 -0.80 -5.22 11.54
C ILE A 163 -1.89 -6.09 12.20
N HIS A 164 -2.96 -5.46 12.70
CA HIS A 164 -4.15 -6.12 13.24
C HIS A 164 -5.11 -6.57 12.13
N GLN A 165 -4.63 -7.31 11.14
CA GLN A 165 -5.48 -7.92 10.10
C GLN A 165 -4.76 -9.13 9.53
N ASP A 166 -5.51 -10.14 9.06
CA ASP A 166 -5.01 -11.30 8.35
C ASP A 166 -4.54 -10.93 6.91
N ALA A 167 -3.68 -9.93 6.80
CA ALA A 167 -3.24 -9.34 5.54
C ALA A 167 -1.73 -9.43 5.35
N LEU A 168 -1.30 -9.40 4.10
CA LEU A 168 0.10 -9.46 3.68
C LEU A 168 0.37 -8.36 2.66
N ILE A 169 1.38 -7.51 2.91
CA ILE A 169 1.88 -6.56 1.92
C ILE A 169 3.28 -6.98 1.52
N SER A 170 3.53 -7.09 0.22
CA SER A 170 4.80 -7.53 -0.31
C SER A 170 5.16 -6.83 -1.61
N ARG A 171 6.44 -6.84 -1.97
CA ARG A 171 6.96 -6.28 -3.22
C ARG A 171 7.86 -7.28 -3.94
N ILE A 172 7.92 -7.13 -5.26
CA ILE A 172 8.88 -7.82 -6.13
C ILE A 172 9.29 -6.89 -7.27
N ASP A 173 10.55 -6.96 -7.65
CA ASP A 173 11.09 -6.30 -8.84
C ASP A 173 11.46 -7.40 -9.84
N LEU A 174 10.67 -7.55 -10.91
CA LEU A 174 10.82 -8.60 -11.91
C LEU A 174 11.67 -8.10 -13.08
N ASP A 175 12.63 -8.92 -13.52
CA ASP A 175 13.33 -8.69 -14.79
C ASP A 175 12.39 -8.96 -15.98
N GLU A 176 12.60 -8.27 -17.09
CA GLU A 176 11.88 -8.51 -18.35
C GLU A 176 11.92 -10.00 -18.75
N ASN A 177 10.79 -10.52 -19.26
CA ASN A 177 10.58 -11.90 -19.67
C ASN A 177 10.63 -12.94 -18.53
N SER A 178 10.73 -12.50 -17.27
CA SER A 178 10.59 -13.40 -16.13
C SER A 178 9.12 -13.74 -15.84
N GLU A 179 8.93 -14.88 -15.17
CA GLU A 179 7.63 -15.31 -14.66
C GLU A 179 7.71 -15.53 -13.15
N PHE A 180 6.64 -15.18 -12.45
CA PHE A 180 6.51 -15.37 -11.01
C PHE A 180 5.12 -15.92 -10.68
N SER A 181 5.08 -16.97 -9.87
CA SER A 181 3.84 -17.52 -9.34
C SER A 181 3.64 -17.02 -7.92
N TYR A 182 2.57 -16.25 -7.68
CA TYR A 182 2.20 -15.78 -6.36
C TYR A 182 1.24 -16.79 -5.71
N PRO A 183 1.62 -17.46 -4.60
CA PRO A 183 0.71 -18.32 -3.85
C PRO A 183 -0.14 -17.46 -2.90
N LEU A 184 -1.47 -17.53 -3.02
CA LEU A 184 -2.36 -16.89 -2.05
C LEU A 184 -2.42 -17.74 -0.78
N LYS A 185 -2.59 -17.08 0.38
CA LYS A 185 -2.76 -17.69 1.70
C LYS A 185 -3.96 -18.64 1.73
N SER A 186 -5.08 -18.25 1.10
CA SER A 186 -6.26 -19.10 0.95
C SER A 186 -7.21 -18.57 -0.14
N GLU A 187 -8.19 -19.37 -0.53
CA GLU A 187 -9.23 -18.96 -1.48
C GLU A 187 -10.19 -17.88 -0.94
N ASN A 188 -10.17 -17.64 0.38
CA ASN A 188 -10.94 -16.57 1.03
C ASN A 188 -10.20 -15.22 1.03
N HIS A 189 -8.95 -15.21 0.60
CA HIS A 189 -8.18 -13.99 0.42
C HIS A 189 -8.30 -13.49 -1.03
N GLY A 190 -8.20 -12.17 -1.17
CA GLY A 190 -8.02 -11.51 -2.45
C GLY A 190 -6.65 -10.87 -2.50
N LEU A 191 -6.05 -10.89 -3.68
CA LEU A 191 -4.77 -10.27 -3.97
C LEU A 191 -4.99 -9.06 -4.87
N TYR A 192 -4.64 -7.88 -4.37
CA TYR A 192 -4.57 -6.65 -5.15
C TYR A 192 -3.13 -6.45 -5.63
N VAL A 193 -2.92 -6.53 -6.94
CA VAL A 193 -1.61 -6.34 -7.59
C VAL A 193 -1.58 -4.96 -8.22
N MET A 194 -0.68 -4.09 -7.77
CA MET A 194 -0.41 -2.77 -8.35
C MET A 194 0.91 -2.80 -9.11
N VAL A 195 0.88 -2.41 -10.38
CA VAL A 195 2.10 -2.18 -11.16
C VAL A 195 2.66 -0.82 -10.74
N VAL A 196 3.73 -0.82 -9.95
CA VAL A 196 4.40 0.42 -9.56
C VAL A 196 5.06 1.00 -10.81
N GLU A 197 5.86 0.21 -11.52
CA GLU A 197 6.53 0.59 -12.76
C GLU A 197 6.58 -0.61 -13.71
N GLY A 198 6.69 -0.36 -15.03
CA GLY A 198 6.78 -1.41 -16.04
C GLY A 198 5.44 -1.88 -16.60
N GLU A 199 5.42 -3.12 -17.08
CA GLU A 199 4.28 -3.74 -17.73
C GLU A 199 4.31 -5.26 -17.50
N ILE A 200 3.18 -5.80 -17.07
CA ILE A 200 3.00 -7.24 -16.81
C ILE A 200 1.76 -7.79 -17.50
N THR A 201 1.74 -9.11 -17.64
CA THR A 201 0.57 -9.88 -18.04
C THR A 201 0.16 -10.83 -16.92
N ILE A 202 -1.14 -10.83 -16.57
CA ILE A 202 -1.76 -11.82 -15.69
C ILE A 202 -2.96 -12.40 -16.43
N ASP A 203 -2.95 -13.72 -16.68
CA ASP A 203 -3.80 -14.39 -17.67
C ASP A 203 -3.75 -13.71 -19.06
N SER A 204 -4.83 -13.04 -19.44
CA SER A 204 -5.04 -12.30 -20.68
C SER A 204 -4.97 -10.78 -20.49
N GLU A 205 -4.80 -10.31 -19.26
CA GLU A 205 -4.83 -8.88 -18.93
C GLU A 205 -3.42 -8.30 -18.97
N ILE A 206 -3.24 -7.26 -19.78
CA ILE A 206 -2.02 -6.46 -19.80
C ILE A 206 -2.21 -5.23 -18.90
N LEU A 207 -1.30 -5.05 -17.96
CA LEU A 207 -1.32 -3.99 -16.96
C LEU A 207 -0.03 -3.19 -17.08
N GLY A 208 -0.17 -1.89 -17.34
CA GLY A 208 0.97 -0.97 -17.39
C GLY A 208 1.17 -0.23 -16.07
N LYS A 209 2.09 0.73 -16.06
CA LYS A 209 2.36 1.60 -14.92
C LYS A 209 1.08 2.13 -14.25
N ARG A 210 0.99 1.89 -12.95
CA ARG A 210 -0.12 2.25 -12.03
C ARG A 210 -1.48 1.64 -12.35
N ASP A 211 -1.55 0.71 -13.30
CA ASP A 211 -2.69 -0.18 -13.37
C ASP A 211 -2.63 -1.19 -12.23
N ALA A 212 -3.79 -1.67 -11.82
CA ALA A 212 -3.91 -2.72 -10.84
C ALA A 212 -4.98 -3.74 -11.19
N ILE A 213 -4.89 -4.91 -10.56
CA ILE A 213 -5.88 -5.97 -10.65
C ILE A 213 -6.15 -6.57 -9.27
N GLY A 214 -7.42 -6.67 -8.90
CA GLY A 214 -7.88 -7.45 -7.76
C GLY A 214 -8.27 -8.85 -8.21
N ILE A 215 -7.69 -9.88 -7.59
CA ILE A 215 -7.92 -11.28 -7.93
C ILE A 215 -8.36 -12.03 -6.67
N SER A 216 -9.39 -12.88 -6.78
CA SER A 216 -9.90 -13.71 -5.68
C SER A 216 -10.42 -15.05 -6.19
N GLU A 217 -10.82 -15.95 -5.29
CA GLU A 217 -11.35 -17.28 -5.64
C GLU A 217 -10.33 -18.11 -6.45
N THR A 218 -9.08 -18.11 -6.00
CA THR A 218 -7.97 -18.88 -6.56
C THR A 218 -6.92 -19.16 -5.48
N LYS A 219 -6.05 -20.15 -5.71
CA LYS A 219 -4.93 -20.50 -4.82
C LYS A 219 -3.61 -19.84 -5.21
N SER A 220 -3.48 -19.46 -6.48
CA SER A 220 -2.26 -18.85 -7.00
C SER A 220 -2.56 -18.05 -8.27
N ILE A 221 -1.65 -17.15 -8.62
CA ILE A 221 -1.66 -16.45 -9.91
C ILE A 221 -0.28 -16.55 -10.56
N ALA A 222 -0.26 -16.66 -11.90
CA ALA A 222 0.96 -16.55 -12.68
C ALA A 222 1.07 -15.11 -13.23
N ILE A 223 2.23 -14.51 -13.07
CA ILE A 223 2.56 -13.15 -13.50
C ILE A 223 3.73 -13.25 -14.46
N LYS A 224 3.59 -12.67 -15.64
CA LYS A 224 4.68 -12.53 -16.61
C LYS A 224 5.07 -11.07 -16.74
N ALA A 225 6.36 -10.78 -16.62
CA ALA A 225 6.89 -9.44 -16.84
C ALA A 225 7.15 -9.22 -18.34
N ASN A 226 6.45 -8.26 -18.95
CA ASN A 226 6.66 -7.86 -20.35
C ASN A 226 7.82 -6.86 -20.48
N SER A 227 8.21 -6.23 -19.37
CA SER A 227 9.36 -5.34 -19.19
C SER A 227 9.86 -5.45 -17.75
N ASN A 228 11.02 -4.85 -17.43
CA ASN A 228 11.43 -4.72 -16.03
C ASN A 228 10.31 -4.02 -15.24
N SER A 229 9.80 -4.69 -14.21
CA SER A 229 8.56 -4.28 -13.54
C SER A 229 8.71 -4.30 -12.03
N GLU A 230 8.25 -3.23 -11.37
CA GLU A 230 8.15 -3.15 -9.91
C GLU A 230 6.69 -3.37 -9.51
N LEU A 231 6.41 -4.35 -8.65
CA LEU A 231 5.06 -4.69 -8.24
C LEU A 231 4.87 -4.52 -6.73
N LEU A 232 3.66 -4.09 -6.36
CA LEU A 232 3.15 -4.09 -4.99
C LEU A 232 1.97 -5.06 -4.91
N PHE A 233 2.03 -5.95 -3.94
CA PHE A 233 0.99 -6.91 -3.62
C PHE A 233 0.36 -6.58 -2.28
N ILE A 234 -0.97 -6.53 -2.25
CA ILE A 234 -1.74 -6.39 -1.02
C ILE A 234 -2.73 -7.54 -0.99
N GLU A 235 -2.41 -8.57 -0.20
CA GLU A 235 -3.29 -9.70 0.04
C GLU A 235 -4.11 -9.44 1.31
N VAL A 236 -5.43 -9.53 1.19
CA VAL A 236 -6.37 -9.22 2.28
C VAL A 236 -7.51 -10.23 2.29
N PRO A 237 -8.15 -10.46 3.45
CA PRO A 237 -9.35 -11.27 3.50
C PRO A 237 -10.51 -10.57 2.77
N MET A 238 -11.31 -11.35 2.03
CA MET A 238 -12.48 -10.83 1.31
C MET A 238 -13.72 -10.68 2.20
N GLN A 239 -13.68 -11.26 3.41
CA GLN A 239 -14.64 -11.09 4.50
C GLN A 239 -13.85 -10.77 5.77
N PHE A 240 -14.16 -9.68 6.45
CA PHE A 240 -13.36 -9.14 7.55
C PHE A 240 -14.23 -8.34 8.52
#